data_AF-A0A1S2LX52-F1
#
_entry.id   AF-A0A1S2LX52-F1
#
_cell.length_a   1.000
_cell.length_b   1.000
_cell.length_c   1.000
_cell.angle_alpha   90.00
_cell.angle_beta   90.00
_cell.angle_gamma   90.00
#
_symmetry.space_group_name_H-M   'P 1'
#
loop_
_entity.id
_entity.type
_entity.pdbx_description
1 polymer ?
#
loop_
_entity_poly.entity_id
_entity_poly.type
_entity_poly.pdbx_seq_one_letter_code
_entity_poly.pdbx_strand_id
1 'polypeptide(L)'
;MIILSSILTVFCVGLSTGGLLVSRRIDPHQTLFFIVGIVFFLSSLIGMFIGSKISSLISQSAISIIFGIFCLVMIGFLVWKYDPAFGYIKQEPVTLSTFVVFFFILGMELAKLELSILVSFIFSLVFVSGTFLGFMFIYQILYRQRNPHFFILLPLIPLLFIGLFKLV
;
A
#
# COMPACT_ATOMS: atom_id res chain seq x y z
N MET A 1 -12.19 -12.36 13.55
CA MET A 1 -11.52 -12.60 12.24
C MET A 1 -11.29 -11.32 11.43
N ILE A 2 -12.27 -10.41 11.34
CA ILE A 2 -12.16 -9.21 10.48
C ILE A 2 -10.97 -8.31 10.87
N ILE A 3 -10.76 -8.04 12.16
CA ILE A 3 -9.65 -7.19 12.64
C ILE A 3 -8.28 -7.75 12.22
N LEU A 4 -8.06 -9.06 12.39
CA LEU A 4 -6.80 -9.70 11.98
C LEU A 4 -6.59 -9.57 10.47
N SER A 5 -7.64 -9.77 9.66
CA SER A 5 -7.57 -9.61 8.21
C SER A 5 -7.22 -8.18 7.81
N SER A 6 -7.74 -7.18 8.52
CA SER A 6 -7.43 -5.76 8.28
C SER A 6 -6.00 -5.41 8.67
N ILE A 7 -5.50 -5.94 9.79
CA ILE A 7 -4.10 -5.76 10.20
C ILE A 7 -3.17 -6.35 9.13
N LEU A 8 -3.45 -7.56 8.67
CA LEU A 8 -2.67 -8.21 7.62
C LEU A 8 -2.74 -7.43 6.30
N THR A 9 -3.93 -6.92 5.93
CA THR A 9 -4.10 -6.09 4.74
C THR A 9 -3.24 -4.82 4.83
N VAL A 10 -3.33 -4.08 5.94
CA VAL A 10 -2.54 -2.85 6.15
C VAL A 10 -1.05 -3.15 6.16
N PHE A 11 -0.63 -4.26 6.77
CA PHE A 11 0.75 -4.70 6.77
C PHE A 11 1.26 -5.04 5.36
N CYS A 12 0.49 -5.80 4.58
CA CYS A 12 0.83 -6.16 3.19
C CYS A 12 0.84 -4.94 2.26
N VAL A 13 -0.08 -3.99 2.45
CA VAL A 13 -0.07 -2.68 1.78
C VAL A 13 1.21 -1.92 2.14
N GLY A 14 1.59 -1.90 3.42
CA GLY A 14 2.85 -1.34 3.90
C GLY A 14 4.05 -1.98 3.20
N LEU A 15 4.19 -3.31 3.26
CA LEU A 15 5.27 -4.06 2.61
C LEU A 15 5.40 -3.72 1.12
N SER A 16 4.28 -3.69 0.41
CA SER A 16 4.24 -3.38 -1.02
C SER A 16 4.69 -1.94 -1.29
N THR A 17 4.14 -0.98 -0.54
CA THR A 17 4.51 0.43 -0.64
C THR A 17 6.00 0.62 -0.37
N GLY A 18 6.51 0.02 0.71
CA GLY A 18 7.93 0.06 1.08
C GLY A 18 8.85 -0.46 -0.01
N GLY A 19 8.52 -1.60 -0.61
CA GLY A 19 9.29 -2.17 -1.70
C GLY A 19 9.26 -1.32 -2.98
N LEU A 20 8.12 -0.67 -3.28
CA LEU A 20 7.98 0.24 -4.42
C LEU A 20 8.73 1.56 -4.26
N LEU A 21 8.99 1.96 -3.00
CA LEU A 21 9.77 3.16 -2.69
C LEU A 21 11.28 2.95 -2.89
N VAL A 22 11.75 1.71 -2.97
CA VAL A 22 13.17 1.43 -3.24
C VAL A 22 13.51 1.76 -4.70
N SER A 23 14.50 2.62 -4.88
CA SER A 23 15.11 2.88 -6.19
C SER A 23 16.62 2.72 -6.10
N ARG A 24 17.24 2.17 -7.16
CA ARG A 24 18.69 1.95 -7.23
C ARG A 24 19.51 3.26 -7.17
N ARG A 25 18.86 4.41 -7.40
CA ARG A 25 19.52 5.73 -7.50
C ARG A 25 19.26 6.66 -6.31
N ILE A 26 18.36 6.29 -5.40
CA ILE A 26 17.96 7.15 -4.30
C ILE A 26 18.37 6.46 -3.01
N ASP A 27 19.31 7.06 -2.29
CA ASP A 27 19.66 6.58 -0.97
C ASP A 27 18.42 6.65 -0.06
N PRO A 28 18.27 5.70 0.89
CA PRO A 28 17.17 5.70 1.83
C PRO A 28 17.15 6.99 2.65
N HIS A 29 16.35 7.96 2.24
CA HIS A 29 16.03 9.10 3.07
C HIS A 29 14.99 8.66 4.09
N GLN A 30 15.40 8.55 5.35
CA GLN A 30 14.53 8.18 6.46
C GLN A 30 13.28 9.06 6.56
N THR A 31 13.40 10.32 6.11
CA THR A 31 12.31 11.29 6.00
C THR A 31 11.19 10.82 5.08
N LEU A 32 11.49 10.04 4.04
CA LEU A 32 10.50 9.55 3.08
C LEU A 32 9.51 8.58 3.75
N PHE A 33 9.96 7.67 4.60
CA PHE A 33 9.07 6.76 5.34
C PHE A 33 8.15 7.52 6.28
N PHE A 34 8.66 8.56 6.92
CA PHE A 34 7.87 9.41 7.81
C PHE A 34 6.80 10.18 7.04
N ILE A 35 7.16 10.78 5.90
CA ILE A 35 6.21 11.48 5.04
C ILE A 35 5.14 10.52 4.51
N VAL A 36 5.52 9.35 3.99
CA VAL A 36 4.56 8.35 3.49
C VAL A 36 3.67 7.83 4.60
N GLY A 37 4.20 7.63 5.80
CA GLY A 37 3.44 7.26 6.99
C GLY A 37 2.42 8.34 7.41
N ILE A 38 2.80 9.61 7.39
CA ILE A 38 1.88 10.73 7.65
C ILE A 38 0.79 10.80 6.58
N VAL A 39 1.18 10.70 5.30
CA VAL A 39 0.24 10.71 4.18
C VAL A 39 -0.76 9.57 4.31
N PHE A 40 -0.29 8.36 4.66
CA PHE A 40 -1.14 7.21 4.96
C PHE A 40 -2.10 7.50 6.12
N PHE A 41 -1.61 8.01 7.24
CA PHE A 41 -2.46 8.32 8.40
C PHE A 41 -3.54 9.35 8.05
N LEU A 42 -3.19 10.46 7.40
CA LEU A 42 -4.13 11.50 7.02
C LEU A 42 -5.16 11.01 6.00
N SER A 43 -4.71 10.35 4.92
CA SER A 43 -5.61 9.83 3.88
C SER A 43 -6.51 8.72 4.40
N SER A 44 -6.00 7.81 5.23
CA SER A 44 -6.81 6.75 5.85
C SER A 44 -7.82 7.32 6.84
N LEU A 45 -7.48 8.36 7.61
CA LEU A 45 -8.41 9.02 8.53
C LEU A 45 -9.53 9.73 7.78
N ILE A 46 -9.20 10.45 6.70
CA ILE A 46 -10.20 11.07 5.80
C ILE A 46 -11.07 9.98 5.16
N GLY A 47 -10.45 8.88 4.71
CA GLY A 47 -11.13 7.70 4.19
C GLY A 47 -12.09 7.08 5.20
N MET A 48 -11.67 6.91 6.44
CA MET A 48 -12.51 6.37 7.52
C MET A 48 -13.70 7.28 7.80
N PHE A 49 -13.48 8.59 7.86
CA PHE A 49 -14.54 9.56 8.08
C PHE A 49 -15.61 9.51 6.96
N ILE A 50 -15.18 9.57 5.69
CA ILE A 50 -16.08 9.49 4.54
C ILE A 50 -16.74 8.11 4.45
N GLY A 51 -15.97 7.04 4.65
CA GLY A 51 -16.45 5.66 4.66
C GLY A 51 -17.54 5.43 5.69
N SER A 52 -17.41 6.01 6.89
CA SER A 52 -18.43 5.89 7.94
C SER A 52 -19.78 6.50 7.51
N LYS A 53 -19.75 7.64 6.79
CA LYS A 53 -20.95 8.32 6.28
C LYS A 53 -21.61 7.57 5.14
N ILE A 54 -20.81 6.94 4.28
CA ILE A 54 -21.28 6.19 3.11
C ILE A 54 -21.63 4.73 3.46
N SER A 55 -21.22 4.24 4.62
CA SER A 55 -21.42 2.85 5.07
C SER A 55 -22.87 2.39 5.13
N SER A 56 -23.82 3.33 5.25
CA SER A 56 -25.27 3.08 5.22
C SER A 56 -25.81 2.86 3.80
N LEU A 57 -25.10 3.39 2.78
CA LEU A 57 -25.50 3.33 1.37
C LEU A 57 -24.81 2.19 0.61
N ILE A 58 -23.58 1.85 0.99
CA ILE A 58 -22.75 0.88 0.27
C ILE A 58 -22.49 -0.36 1.15
N SER A 59 -22.75 -1.54 0.59
CA SER A 59 -22.45 -2.80 1.27
C SER A 59 -20.94 -2.97 1.50
N GLN A 60 -20.56 -3.68 2.56
CA GLN A 60 -19.14 -3.93 2.85
C GLN A 60 -18.45 -4.70 1.73
N SER A 61 -19.16 -5.65 1.12
CA SER A 61 -18.68 -6.43 -0.01
C SER A 61 -18.36 -5.54 -1.22
N ALA A 62 -19.18 -4.54 -1.51
CA ALA A 62 -18.92 -3.62 -2.61
C ALA A 62 -17.62 -2.81 -2.41
N ILE A 63 -17.36 -2.31 -1.20
CA ILE A 63 -16.11 -1.59 -0.89
C ILE A 63 -14.90 -2.52 -1.01
N SER A 64 -15.01 -3.76 -0.50
CA SER A 64 -13.95 -4.78 -0.62
C SER A 64 -13.63 -5.08 -2.09
N ILE A 65 -14.66 -5.27 -2.93
CA ILE A 65 -14.50 -5.53 -4.37
C ILE A 65 -13.86 -4.34 -5.07
N ILE A 66 -14.30 -3.11 -4.78
CA ILE A 66 -13.70 -1.88 -5.35
C ILE A 66 -12.22 -1.80 -4.96
N PHE A 67 -11.89 -2.07 -3.71
CA PHE A 67 -10.50 -2.09 -3.24
C PHE A 67 -9.67 -3.17 -3.93
N GLY A 68 -10.21 -4.38 -4.09
CA GLY A 68 -9.57 -5.48 -4.82
C GLY A 68 -9.31 -5.15 -6.29
N ILE A 69 -10.30 -4.59 -6.99
CA ILE A 69 -10.14 -4.11 -8.38
C ILE A 69 -9.07 -3.03 -8.45
N PHE A 70 -9.08 -2.08 -7.51
CA PHE A 70 -8.08 -1.02 -7.48
C PHE A 70 -6.67 -1.56 -7.25
N CYS A 71 -6.49 -2.59 -6.42
CA CYS A 71 -5.20 -3.28 -6.27
C CYS A 71 -4.71 -3.85 -7.61
N LEU A 72 -5.59 -4.52 -8.37
CA LEU A 72 -5.23 -5.09 -9.67
C LEU A 72 -4.89 -4.01 -10.71
N VAL A 73 -5.68 -2.93 -10.75
CA VAL A 73 -5.40 -1.77 -11.63
C VAL A 73 -4.06 -1.12 -11.28
N MET A 74 -3.77 -0.97 -9.98
CA MET A 74 -2.50 -0.43 -9.50
C MET A 74 -1.32 -1.32 -9.90
N ILE A 75 -1.46 -2.65 -9.79
CA ILE A 75 -0.45 -3.60 -10.28
C ILE A 75 -0.23 -3.42 -11.79
N GLY A 76 -1.31 -3.41 -12.59
CA GLY A 76 -1.20 -3.22 -14.03
C GLY A 76 -0.52 -1.90 -14.41
N PHE A 77 -0.86 -0.81 -13.72
CA PHE A 77 -0.24 0.50 -13.90
C PHE A 77 1.26 0.49 -13.53
N LEU A 78 1.64 -0.16 -12.43
CA LEU A 78 3.03 -0.24 -11.98
C LEU A 78 3.88 -1.14 -12.89
N VAL A 79 3.31 -2.23 -13.41
CA VAL A 79 3.94 -3.08 -14.42
C VAL A 79 4.15 -2.30 -15.72
N TRP A 80 3.17 -1.48 -16.13
CA TRP A 80 3.32 -0.65 -17.33
C TRP A 80 4.39 0.44 -17.17
N LYS A 81 4.55 0.99 -15.96
CA LYS A 81 5.60 1.98 -15.63
C LYS A 81 6.97 1.37 -15.29
N TYR A 82 7.10 0.05 -15.32
CA TYR A 82 8.35 -0.62 -15.09
C TYR A 82 9.32 -0.34 -16.24
N ASP A 83 10.51 0.17 -15.92
CA ASP A 83 11.56 0.37 -16.90
C ASP A 83 12.53 -0.83 -16.87
N PRO A 84 12.50 -1.72 -17.88
CA PRO A 84 13.31 -2.94 -17.89
C PRO A 84 14.82 -2.65 -17.99
N ALA A 85 15.20 -1.51 -18.59
CA ALA A 85 16.60 -1.14 -18.78
C ALA A 85 17.27 -0.77 -17.46
N PHE A 86 16.51 -0.17 -16.54
CA PHE A 86 17.06 0.31 -15.26
C PHE A 86 16.61 -0.50 -14.05
N GLY A 87 15.61 -1.37 -14.21
CA GLY A 87 15.14 -2.23 -13.13
C GLY A 87 14.55 -1.44 -11.97
N TYR A 88 13.72 -0.43 -12.27
CA TYR A 88 12.92 0.28 -11.27
C TYR A 88 11.62 0.77 -11.88
N ILE A 89 10.64 1.08 -11.04
CA ILE A 89 9.38 1.70 -11.46
C ILE A 89 9.55 3.21 -11.37
N LYS A 90 9.28 3.94 -12.46
CA LYS A 90 9.44 5.40 -12.49
C LYS A 90 8.51 6.07 -11.47
N GLN A 91 9.10 6.64 -10.43
CA GLN A 91 8.42 7.41 -9.39
C GLN A 91 8.17 8.83 -9.89
N GLU A 92 7.00 9.04 -10.48
CA GLU A 92 6.52 10.34 -10.97
C GLU A 92 5.47 10.92 -10.00
N PRO A 93 5.16 12.23 -10.03
CA PRO A 93 4.12 12.81 -9.16
C PRO A 93 2.77 12.09 -9.24
N VAL A 94 2.45 11.53 -10.41
CA VAL A 94 1.26 10.69 -10.65
C VAL A 94 1.27 9.42 -9.78
N THR A 95 2.43 8.85 -9.46
CA THR A 95 2.52 7.66 -8.59
C THR A 95 2.18 7.99 -7.13
N LEU A 96 2.64 9.13 -6.62
CA LEU A 96 2.31 9.60 -5.27
C LEU A 96 0.81 9.89 -5.12
N SER A 97 0.18 10.56 -6.09
CA SER A 97 -1.27 10.80 -6.05
C SER A 97 -2.07 9.49 -6.10
N THR A 98 -1.59 8.49 -6.84
CA THR A 98 -2.22 7.16 -6.89
C THR A 98 -2.17 6.47 -5.52
N PHE A 99 -1.06 6.58 -4.78
CA PHE A 99 -0.97 6.06 -3.40
C PHE A 99 -1.94 6.76 -2.43
N VAL A 100 -2.14 8.07 -2.58
CA VAL A 100 -3.11 8.80 -1.73
C VAL A 100 -4.53 8.26 -1.95
N VAL A 101 -4.93 8.06 -3.20
CA VAL A 101 -6.24 7.45 -3.53
C VAL A 101 -6.32 6.04 -2.99
N PHE A 102 -5.24 5.26 -3.11
CA PHE A 102 -5.19 3.90 -2.59
C PHE A 102 -5.39 3.83 -1.07
N PHE A 103 -4.66 4.66 -0.32
CA PHE A 103 -4.77 4.73 1.14
C PHE A 103 -6.13 5.28 1.59
N PHE A 104 -6.71 6.20 0.82
CA PHE A 104 -8.05 6.70 1.05
C PHE A 104 -9.10 5.59 0.94
N ILE A 105 -9.05 4.77 -0.12
CA ILE A 105 -9.98 3.63 -0.29
C ILE A 105 -9.78 2.59 0.83
N LEU A 106 -8.54 2.28 1.20
CA LEU A 106 -8.26 1.41 2.35
C LEU A 106 -8.84 1.99 3.65
N GLY A 107 -8.73 3.30 3.86
CA GLY A 107 -9.37 4.00 4.99
C GLY A 107 -10.89 3.85 5.00
N MET A 108 -11.53 3.96 3.83
CA MET A 108 -12.98 3.72 3.72
C MET A 108 -13.36 2.30 4.10
N GLU A 109 -12.54 1.32 3.75
CA GLU A 109 -12.76 -0.07 4.15
C GLU A 109 -12.63 -0.25 5.67
N LEU A 110 -11.62 0.38 6.29
CA LEU A 110 -11.40 0.35 7.73
C LEU A 110 -12.51 1.05 8.53
N ALA A 111 -13.27 1.96 7.92
CA ALA A 111 -14.37 2.68 8.56
C ALA A 111 -15.44 1.74 9.16
N LYS A 112 -15.68 0.60 8.52
CA LYS A 112 -16.68 -0.41 8.93
C LYS A 112 -16.39 -1.05 10.27
N LEU A 113 -15.13 -1.02 10.71
CA LEU A 113 -14.74 -1.59 12.00
C LEU A 113 -15.09 -0.67 13.19
N GLU A 114 -15.71 0.49 12.94
CA GLU A 114 -16.11 1.49 13.96
C GLU A 114 -14.99 1.79 14.96
N LEU A 115 -13.77 1.86 14.43
CA LEU A 115 -12.57 1.92 15.23
C LEU A 115 -12.38 3.30 15.84
N SER A 116 -11.87 3.31 17.08
CA SER A 116 -11.39 4.55 17.70
C SER A 116 -10.14 5.07 16.97
N ILE A 117 -9.91 6.38 17.08
CA ILE A 117 -8.73 7.07 16.52
C ILE A 117 -7.42 6.41 16.99
N LEU A 118 -7.41 5.90 18.23
CA LEU A 118 -6.25 5.21 18.81
C LEU A 118 -5.91 3.93 18.01
N VAL A 119 -6.93 3.19 17.55
CA VAL A 119 -6.71 2.01 16.71
C VAL A 119 -6.22 2.42 15.32
N SER A 120 -6.69 3.52 14.73
CA SER A 120 -6.13 4.06 13.49
C SER A 120 -4.63 4.38 13.62
N PHE A 121 -4.20 4.89 14.77
CA PHE A 121 -2.78 5.12 15.05
C PHE A 121 -1.99 3.80 15.07
N ILE A 122 -2.54 2.73 15.68
CA ILE A 122 -1.94 1.39 15.66
C ILE A 122 -1.82 0.89 14.20
N PHE A 123 -2.85 1.06 13.38
CA PHE A 123 -2.79 0.71 11.96
C PHE A 123 -1.71 1.48 11.21
N SER A 124 -1.49 2.76 11.51
CA SER A 124 -0.37 3.52 10.94
C SER A 124 0.99 3.00 11.38
N LEU A 125 1.15 2.58 12.64
CA LEU A 125 2.39 1.93 13.10
C LEU A 125 2.62 0.59 12.38
N VAL A 126 1.57 -0.20 12.19
CA VAL A 126 1.63 -1.45 11.40
C VAL A 126 1.98 -1.16 9.95
N PHE A 127 1.41 -0.11 9.35
CA PHE A 127 1.74 0.30 7.99
C PHE A 127 3.20 0.75 7.86
N VAL A 128 3.69 1.61 8.77
CA VAL A 128 5.08 2.09 8.76
C VAL A 128 6.07 0.95 8.96
N SER A 129 5.79 0.02 9.88
CA SER A 129 6.64 -1.17 10.07
C SER A 129 6.65 -2.07 8.84
N GLY A 130 5.49 -2.31 8.21
CA GLY A 130 5.42 -3.02 6.93
C GLY A 130 6.22 -2.30 5.83
N THR A 131 6.08 -0.98 5.72
CA THR A 131 6.81 -0.16 4.75
C THR A 131 8.32 -0.26 4.96
N PHE A 132 8.78 -0.18 6.21
CA PHE A 132 10.19 -0.32 6.53
C PHE A 132 10.74 -1.71 6.17
N LEU A 133 10.02 -2.78 6.52
CA LEU A 133 10.43 -4.15 6.20
C LEU A 133 10.46 -4.42 4.70
N GLY A 134 9.43 -3.95 3.97
CA GLY A 134 9.35 -4.11 2.52
C GLY A 134 10.49 -3.38 1.81
N PHE A 135 10.81 -2.18 2.29
CA PHE A 135 11.96 -1.42 1.80
C PHE A 135 13.27 -2.17 2.05
N MET A 136 13.53 -2.59 3.29
CA MET A 136 14.77 -3.30 3.66
C MET A 136 14.95 -4.58 2.84
N PHE A 137 13.87 -5.33 2.63
CA PHE A 137 13.89 -6.56 1.85
C PHE A 137 14.34 -6.33 0.40
N ILE A 138 13.69 -5.37 -0.30
CA ILE A 138 14.04 -5.07 -1.70
C ILE A 138 15.41 -4.39 -1.80
N TYR A 139 15.75 -3.52 -0.85
CA TYR A 139 17.06 -2.86 -0.81
C TYR A 139 18.19 -3.88 -0.72
N GLN A 140 18.08 -4.88 0.16
CA GLN A 140 19.07 -5.96 0.26
C GLN A 140 19.19 -6.77 -1.03
N ILE A 141 18.07 -7.04 -1.71
CA ILE A 141 18.09 -7.78 -2.98
C ILE A 141 18.79 -6.97 -4.07
N LEU A 142 18.45 -5.69 -4.22
CA LEU A 142 19.06 -4.81 -5.24
C LEU A 142 20.56 -4.61 -5.01
N TYR A 143 21.00 -4.52 -3.76
CA TYR A 143 22.41 -4.32 -3.44
C TYR A 143 23.23 -5.60 -3.65
N ARG A 144 22.64 -6.77 -3.38
CA ARG A 144 23.33 -8.06 -3.46
C ARG A 144 23.30 -8.70 -4.85
N GLN A 145 22.32 -8.35 -5.70
CA GLN A 145 22.18 -8.93 -7.03
C GLN A 145 22.63 -7.98 -8.14
N ARG A 146 23.40 -8.52 -9.09
CA ARG A 146 23.94 -7.75 -10.22
C ARG A 146 22.86 -7.39 -11.27
N ASN A 147 21.87 -8.28 -11.47
CA ASN A 147 20.77 -8.15 -12.43
C ASN A 147 19.40 -8.44 -11.77
N PRO A 148 18.79 -7.48 -11.07
CA PRO A 148 17.59 -7.73 -10.28
C PRO A 148 16.27 -7.72 -11.07
N HIS A 149 16.28 -7.90 -12.40
CA HIS A 149 15.12 -7.63 -13.28
C HIS A 149 13.78 -8.18 -12.77
N PHE A 150 13.74 -9.43 -12.32
CA PHE A 150 12.50 -10.07 -11.83
C PHE A 150 12.17 -9.73 -10.38
N PHE A 151 13.17 -9.46 -9.56
CA PHE A 151 12.98 -9.26 -8.12
C PHE A 151 12.37 -7.90 -7.78
N ILE A 152 12.37 -6.96 -8.72
CA ILE A 152 11.74 -5.64 -8.55
C ILE A 152 10.21 -5.73 -8.52
N LEU A 153 9.62 -6.81 -9.04
CA LEU A 153 8.17 -7.03 -9.02
C LEU A 153 7.68 -7.73 -7.74
N LEU A 154 8.58 -8.21 -6.87
CA LEU A 154 8.24 -8.78 -5.56
C LEU A 154 7.31 -7.91 -4.69
N PRO A 155 7.45 -6.58 -4.66
CA PRO A 155 6.55 -5.71 -3.90
C PRO A 155 5.09 -5.76 -4.39
N LEU A 156 4.83 -6.27 -5.59
CA LEU A 156 3.48 -6.41 -6.13
C LEU A 156 2.81 -7.69 -5.63
N ILE A 157 3.56 -8.68 -5.14
CA ILE A 157 3.01 -9.96 -4.69
C ILE A 157 2.05 -9.80 -3.50
N PRO A 158 2.35 -9.03 -2.44
CA PRO A 158 1.40 -8.82 -1.35
C PRO A 158 0.15 -8.06 -1.82
N LEU A 159 0.28 -7.08 -2.72
CA LEU A 159 -0.85 -6.40 -3.37
C LEU A 159 -1.72 -7.37 -4.19
N LEU A 160 -1.10 -8.31 -4.92
CA LEU A 160 -1.81 -9.33 -5.68
C LEU A 160 -2.60 -10.26 -4.75
N PHE A 161 -1.97 -10.69 -3.65
CA PHE A 161 -2.63 -11.53 -2.65
C PHE A 161 -3.83 -10.82 -2.02
N ILE A 162 -3.68 -9.53 -1.66
CA ILE A 162 -4.79 -8.71 -1.18
C ILE A 162 -5.89 -8.61 -2.25
N GLY A 163 -5.53 -8.27 -3.48
CA GLY A 163 -6.48 -8.10 -4.58
C GLY A 163 -7.32 -9.35 -4.81
N LEU A 164 -6.68 -10.52 -4.88
CA LEU A 164 -7.37 -11.80 -5.04
C LEU A 164 -8.24 -12.14 -3.83
N PHE A 165 -7.74 -11.94 -2.60
CA PHE A 165 -8.49 -12.26 -1.39
C PHE A 165 -9.72 -11.35 -1.19
N LYS A 166 -9.67 -10.10 -1.64
CA LYS A 166 -10.78 -9.14 -1.52
C LYS A 166 -11.89 -9.35 -2.54
N LEU A 167 -11.63 -10.13 -3.60
CA LEU A 167 -12.57 -10.47 -4.66
C LEU A 167 -13.36 -11.76 -4.38
N VAL A 168 -12.95 -12.54 -3.39
CA VAL A 168 -13.62 -13.77 -2.93
C VAL A 168 -14.44 -13.47 -1.68
#